data_AF-H8XQJ2-F1
#
_entry.id   AF-H8XQJ2-F1
#
_cell.length_a   1.000
_cell.length_b   1.000
_cell.length_c   1.000
_cell.angle_alpha   90.00
_cell.angle_beta   90.00
_cell.angle_gamma   90.00
#
_symmetry.space_group_name_H-M   'P 1'
#
loop_
_entity.id
_entity.type
_entity.pdbx_description
1 polymer ?
#
loop_
_entity_poly.entity_id
_entity_poly.type
_entity_poly.pdbx_seq_one_letter_code
_entity_poly.pdbx_strand_id
1 'polypeptide(L)'
;MKRFLLLTVMLFIAQLSSAIENDSLLNQAREFSTKKDYSSAIICYKKYLKETSNKDLKEVYIEFANSYYLNKQKKEAIQTIRVAIEKYGFVEQDFIFNKTLNEKLSDEAWAAIYDDYFILRDRYLANQ
;
A
#
# COMPACT_ATOMS: atom_id res chain seq x y z
N MET A 1 -9.69 -40.21 8.15
CA MET A 1 -8.41 -39.48 7.97
C MET A 1 -8.13 -39.09 6.52
N LYS A 2 -8.14 -40.02 5.54
CA LYS A 2 -7.84 -39.71 4.13
C LYS A 2 -8.69 -38.58 3.49
N ARG A 3 -9.99 -38.50 3.80
CA ARG A 3 -10.90 -37.44 3.29
C ARG A 3 -10.63 -36.05 3.91
N PHE A 4 -10.28 -36.00 5.20
CA PHE A 4 -9.86 -34.76 5.85
C PHE A 4 -8.52 -34.25 5.31
N LEU A 5 -7.59 -35.18 5.02
CA LEU A 5 -6.27 -34.87 4.47
C LEU A 5 -6.37 -34.31 3.04
N LEU A 6 -7.30 -34.80 2.22
CA LEU A 6 -7.59 -34.25 0.89
C LEU A 6 -8.18 -32.83 0.96
N LEU A 7 -9.11 -32.58 1.89
CA LEU A 7 -9.70 -31.25 2.09
C LEU A 7 -8.66 -30.24 2.57
N THR A 8 -7.78 -30.62 3.50
CA THR A 8 -6.70 -29.72 3.96
C THR A 8 -5.69 -29.44 2.86
N VAL A 9 -5.31 -30.43 2.05
CA VAL A 9 -4.42 -30.23 0.91
C VAL A 9 -5.06 -29.32 -0.15
N MET A 10 -6.34 -29.48 -0.45
CA MET A 10 -7.04 -28.66 -1.44
C MET A 10 -7.20 -27.21 -0.97
N LEU A 11 -7.51 -26.98 0.31
CA LEU A 11 -7.52 -25.65 0.92
C LEU A 11 -6.14 -24.99 0.90
N PHE A 12 -5.08 -25.75 1.14
CA PHE A 12 -3.70 -25.25 1.10
C PHE A 12 -3.27 -24.84 -0.31
N ILE A 13 -3.61 -25.64 -1.33
CA ILE A 13 -3.33 -25.31 -2.74
C ILE A 13 -4.08 -24.05 -3.18
N ALA A 14 -5.34 -23.89 -2.77
CA ALA A 14 -6.13 -22.69 -3.08
C ALA A 14 -5.53 -21.41 -2.46
N GLN A 15 -5.00 -21.51 -1.24
CA GLN A 15 -4.29 -20.40 -0.58
C GLN A 15 -2.97 -20.06 -1.30
N LEU A 16 -2.22 -21.06 -1.77
CA LEU A 16 -0.98 -20.87 -2.53
C LEU A 16 -1.25 -20.19 -3.89
N SER A 17 -2.28 -20.61 -4.62
CA SER A 17 -2.62 -20.00 -5.91
C SER A 17 -3.03 -18.52 -5.77
N SER A 18 -3.78 -18.18 -4.71
CA SER A 18 -4.18 -16.80 -4.44
C SER A 18 -3.00 -15.91 -4.03
N ALA A 19 -2.04 -16.44 -3.26
CA ALA A 19 -0.83 -15.70 -2.89
C ALA A 19 0.06 -15.39 -4.11
N ILE A 20 0.22 -16.36 -5.03
CA ILE A 20 1.01 -16.18 -6.26
C ILE A 20 0.38 -15.13 -7.17
N GLU A 21 -0.95 -15.09 -7.29
CA GLU A 21 -1.65 -14.07 -8.07
C GLU A 21 -1.50 -12.67 -7.44
N ASN A 22 -1.56 -12.57 -6.11
CA ASN A 22 -1.35 -11.31 -5.40
C ASN A 22 0.07 -10.75 -5.57
N ASP A 23 1.11 -11.57 -5.42
CA ASP A 23 2.49 -11.13 -5.65
C ASP A 23 2.72 -10.74 -7.11
N SER A 24 2.01 -11.39 -8.05
CA SER A 24 2.00 -10.97 -9.45
C SER A 24 1.43 -9.56 -9.63
N LEU A 25 0.35 -9.20 -8.92
CA LEU A 25 -0.28 -7.88 -9.03
C LEU A 25 0.63 -6.75 -8.51
N LEU A 26 1.31 -6.97 -7.38
CA LEU A 26 2.24 -5.96 -6.84
C LEU A 26 3.42 -5.74 -7.78
N ASN A 27 3.98 -6.81 -8.34
CA ASN A 27 5.07 -6.71 -9.30
C ASN A 27 4.64 -6.01 -10.60
N GLN A 28 3.44 -6.30 -11.11
CA GLN A 28 2.87 -5.59 -12.25
C GLN A 28 2.70 -4.08 -11.95
N ALA A 29 2.20 -3.72 -10.77
CA ALA A 29 2.04 -2.32 -10.37
C ALA A 29 3.38 -1.57 -10.41
N ARG A 30 4.44 -2.19 -9.87
CA ARG A 30 5.81 -1.63 -9.87
C ARG A 30 6.42 -1.55 -11.26
N GLU A 31 6.16 -2.53 -12.11
CA GLU A 31 6.58 -2.52 -13.51
C GLU A 31 5.93 -1.37 -14.28
N PHE A 32 4.61 -1.19 -14.14
CA PHE A 32 3.89 -0.07 -14.74
C PHE A 32 4.40 1.28 -14.22
N SER A 33 4.64 1.41 -12.91
CA SER A 33 5.25 2.63 -12.33
C SER A 33 6.63 2.92 -12.92
N THR A 34 7.47 1.90 -13.13
CA THR A 34 8.80 2.04 -13.75
C THR A 34 8.67 2.50 -15.22
N LYS A 35 7.67 2.00 -15.93
CA LYS A 35 7.30 2.42 -17.30
C LYS A 35 6.57 3.77 -17.35
N LYS A 36 6.33 4.41 -16.19
CA LYS A 36 5.56 5.65 -16.03
C LYS A 36 4.09 5.55 -16.45
N ASP A 37 3.57 4.33 -16.60
CA ASP A 37 2.13 4.09 -16.77
C ASP A 37 1.46 4.05 -15.40
N TYR A 38 1.35 5.23 -14.78
CA TYR A 38 0.82 5.35 -13.44
C TYR A 38 -0.67 5.01 -13.34
N SER A 39 -1.42 5.13 -14.44
CA SER A 39 -2.83 4.74 -14.47
C SER A 39 -3.00 3.22 -14.31
N SER A 40 -2.24 2.43 -15.06
CA SER A 40 -2.22 0.96 -14.89
C SER A 40 -1.66 0.54 -13.53
N ALA A 41 -0.60 1.22 -13.05
CA ALA A 41 -0.03 0.96 -11.73
C ALA A 41 -1.08 1.14 -10.61
N ILE A 42 -1.85 2.24 -10.64
CA ILE A 42 -2.93 2.52 -9.69
C ILE A 42 -3.97 1.39 -9.69
N ILE A 43 -4.34 0.86 -10.86
CA ILE A 43 -5.31 -0.24 -10.98
C ILE A 43 -4.76 -1.50 -10.30
N CYS A 44 -3.51 -1.86 -10.58
CA CYS A 44 -2.86 -3.03 -9.97
C CYS A 44 -2.70 -2.88 -8.45
N TYR A 45 -2.25 -1.73 -7.94
CA TYR A 45 -2.17 -1.48 -6.49
C TYR A 45 -3.54 -1.58 -5.82
N LYS A 46 -4.60 -1.02 -6.42
CA LYS A 46 -5.97 -1.15 -5.89
C LYS A 46 -6.40 -2.61 -5.79
N LYS A 47 -6.15 -3.41 -6.82
CA LYS A 47 -6.51 -4.83 -6.82
C LYS A 47 -5.71 -5.58 -5.76
N TYR A 48 -4.39 -5.39 -5.72
CA TYR A 48 -3.51 -5.98 -4.71
C TYR A 48 -3.97 -5.66 -3.27
N LEU A 49 -4.22 -4.38 -2.96
CA LEU A 49 -4.63 -3.95 -1.61
C LEU A 49 -6.02 -4.46 -1.21
N LYS A 50 -6.86 -4.86 -2.16
CA LYS A 50 -8.18 -5.46 -1.91
C LYS A 50 -8.08 -6.96 -1.59
N GLU A 51 -7.11 -7.64 -2.18
CA GLU A 51 -7.00 -9.11 -2.19
C GLU A 51 -5.89 -9.64 -1.28
N THR A 52 -4.94 -8.79 -0.88
CA THR A 52 -3.80 -9.17 -0.04
C THR A 52 -4.19 -9.44 1.41
N SER A 53 -3.62 -10.48 2.00
CA SER A 53 -3.64 -10.74 3.45
C SER A 53 -2.41 -10.20 4.17
N ASN A 54 -1.49 -9.56 3.45
CA ASN A 54 -0.29 -8.95 4.04
C ASN A 54 -0.70 -7.80 4.97
N LYS A 55 -0.11 -7.79 6.17
CA LYS A 55 -0.34 -6.75 7.19
C LYS A 55 0.67 -5.61 7.09
N ASP A 56 1.86 -5.88 6.58
CA ASP A 56 2.90 -4.87 6.37
C ASP A 56 2.73 -4.25 4.98
N LEU A 57 1.87 -3.22 4.93
CA LEU A 57 1.51 -2.53 3.70
C LEU A 57 2.07 -1.09 3.65
N LYS A 58 2.92 -0.70 4.60
CA LYS A 58 3.42 0.69 4.70
C LYS A 58 4.05 1.15 3.39
N GLU A 59 5.04 0.39 2.92
CA GLU A 59 5.78 0.72 1.70
C GLU A 59 4.88 0.67 0.46
N VAL A 60 3.94 -0.28 0.41
CA VAL A 60 2.99 -0.39 -0.71
C VAL A 60 2.08 0.85 -0.78
N TYR A 61 1.64 1.39 0.35
CA TYR A 61 0.86 2.64 0.37
C TYR A 61 1.70 3.86 -0.05
N ILE A 62 3.01 3.88 0.22
CA ILE A 62 3.92 4.93 -0.28
C ILE A 62 4.05 4.85 -1.79
N GLU A 63 4.35 3.66 -2.33
CA GLU A 63 4.43 3.42 -3.77
C GLU A 63 3.10 3.78 -4.47
N PHE A 64 1.98 3.44 -3.86
CA PHE A 64 0.64 3.74 -4.38
C PHE A 64 0.34 5.25 -4.37
N ALA A 65 0.71 5.96 -3.29
CA ALA A 65 0.56 7.41 -3.21
C ALA A 65 1.42 8.13 -4.27
N ASN A 66 2.65 7.64 -4.51
CA ASN A 66 3.50 8.14 -5.60
C ASN A 66 2.83 7.98 -6.96
N SER A 67 2.25 6.81 -7.26
CA SER A 67 1.53 6.60 -8.52
C SER A 67 0.38 7.58 -8.68
N TYR A 68 -0.41 7.84 -7.64
CA TYR A 68 -1.46 8.87 -7.68
C TYR A 68 -0.89 10.26 -7.97
N TYR A 69 0.15 10.68 -7.24
CA TYR A 69 0.72 12.01 -7.38
C TYR A 69 1.31 12.22 -8.78
N LEU A 70 2.05 11.24 -9.28
CA LEU A 70 2.64 11.28 -10.62
C LEU A 70 1.57 11.23 -11.72
N ASN A 71 0.43 10.59 -11.46
CA ASN A 71 -0.76 10.63 -12.31
C ASN A 71 -1.64 11.89 -12.11
N LYS A 72 -1.11 12.94 -11.47
CA LYS A 72 -1.79 14.24 -11.23
C LYS A 72 -3.03 14.16 -10.32
N GLN A 73 -3.15 13.10 -9.53
CA GLN A 73 -4.23 12.85 -8.57
C GLN A 73 -3.75 13.18 -7.15
N LYS A 74 -3.45 14.46 -6.91
CA LYS A 74 -2.84 14.94 -5.64
C LYS A 74 -3.69 14.63 -4.42
N LYS A 75 -5.01 14.81 -4.51
CA LYS A 75 -5.93 14.60 -3.38
C LYS A 75 -5.90 13.14 -2.94
N GLU A 76 -5.95 12.23 -3.90
CA GLU A 76 -5.88 10.80 -3.70
C GLU A 76 -4.54 10.40 -3.10
N ALA A 77 -3.42 10.95 -3.60
CA ALA A 77 -2.09 10.70 -3.06
C ALA A 77 -1.99 11.06 -1.57
N ILE A 78 -2.42 12.27 -1.19
CA ILE A 78 -2.41 12.74 0.20
C ILE A 78 -3.32 11.85 1.07
N GLN A 79 -4.51 11.49 0.55
CA GLN A 79 -5.41 10.58 1.26
C GLN A 79 -4.77 9.20 1.47
N THR A 80 -4.03 8.68 0.50
CA THR A 80 -3.29 7.42 0.63
C THR A 80 -2.21 7.51 1.70
N ILE A 81 -1.46 8.62 1.81
CA ILE A 81 -0.52 8.85 2.91
C ILE A 81 -1.22 8.93 4.26
N ARG A 82 -2.37 9.61 4.37
CA ARG A 82 -3.18 9.64 5.60
C ARG A 82 -3.54 8.23 6.07
N VAL A 83 -3.95 7.35 5.14
CA VAL A 83 -4.23 5.94 5.45
C VAL A 83 -2.97 5.19 5.89
N ALA A 84 -1.82 5.46 5.27
CA ALA A 84 -0.54 4.87 5.68
C ALA A 84 -0.17 5.22 7.12
N ILE A 85 -0.41 6.48 7.54
CA ILE A 85 -0.18 6.94 8.92
C ILE A 85 -1.16 6.26 9.87
N GLU A 86 -2.45 6.31 9.56
CA GLU A 86 -3.54 5.87 10.44
C GLU A 86 -3.58 4.35 10.63
N LYS A 87 -3.13 3.57 9.64
CA LYS A 87 -3.31 2.10 9.65
C LYS A 87 -2.02 1.29 9.51
N TYR A 88 -0.97 1.84 8.94
CA TYR A 88 0.22 1.07 8.54
C TYR A 88 1.53 1.63 9.08
N GLY A 89 1.48 2.54 10.05
CA GLY A 89 2.65 2.92 10.83
C GLY A 89 3.62 3.83 10.10
N PHE A 90 3.15 4.58 9.10
CA PHE A 90 3.88 5.70 8.52
C PHE A 90 4.09 6.78 9.58
N VAL A 91 5.32 7.24 9.76
CA VAL A 91 5.71 8.23 10.77
C VAL A 91 6.38 9.45 10.15
N GLU A 92 6.57 10.51 10.95
CA GLU A 92 7.24 11.75 10.54
C GLU A 92 8.60 11.50 9.88
N GLN A 93 9.40 10.56 10.43
CA GLN A 93 10.70 10.20 9.86
C GLN A 93 10.60 9.63 8.44
N ASP A 94 9.48 9.01 8.07
CA ASP A 94 9.27 8.53 6.71
C ASP A 94 9.11 9.70 5.71
N PHE A 95 8.62 10.88 6.11
CA PHE A 95 8.63 12.06 5.23
C PHE A 95 10.04 12.57 4.92
N ILE A 96 10.98 12.38 5.85
CA ILE A 96 12.32 12.96 5.76
C ILE A 96 13.31 11.97 5.13
N PHE A 97 13.20 10.68 5.48
CA PHE A 97 14.24 9.69 5.19
C PHE A 97 13.79 8.55 4.26
N ASN A 98 12.51 8.46 3.91
CA ASN A 98 12.05 7.41 3.01
C ASN A 98 12.53 7.70 1.57
N LYS A 99 13.29 6.76 0.99
CA LYS A 99 13.87 6.90 -0.36
C LYS A 99 12.87 6.64 -1.48
N THR A 100 11.75 6.00 -1.17
CA THR A 100 10.70 5.64 -2.12
C THR A 100 9.71 6.78 -2.29
N LEU A 101 9.35 7.47 -1.20
CA LEU A 101 8.41 8.59 -1.25
C LEU A 101 8.92 9.70 -2.17
N ASN A 102 8.09 10.13 -3.11
CA ASN A 102 8.43 11.21 -4.01
C ASN A 102 8.64 12.51 -3.21
N GLU A 103 9.79 13.15 -3.39
CA GLU A 103 10.20 14.34 -2.62
C GLU A 103 9.13 15.44 -2.61
N LYS A 104 8.58 15.79 -3.78
CA LYS A 104 7.52 16.82 -3.87
C LYS A 104 6.22 16.38 -3.21
N LEU A 105 5.86 15.11 -3.35
CA LEU A 105 4.72 14.57 -2.61
C LEU A 105 4.97 14.62 -1.11
N SER A 106 6.19 14.34 -0.65
CA SER A 106 6.55 14.39 0.76
C SER A 106 6.28 15.78 1.34
N ASP A 107 6.84 16.83 0.72
CA ASP A 107 6.66 18.21 1.15
C ASP A 107 5.18 18.63 1.16
N GLU A 108 4.47 18.34 0.06
CA GLU A 108 3.08 18.74 -0.10
C GLU A 108 2.13 17.95 0.82
N ALA A 109 2.40 16.67 1.05
CA ALA A 109 1.62 15.84 1.95
C ALA A 109 1.87 16.21 3.41
N TRP A 110 3.12 16.49 3.79
CA TRP A 110 3.45 16.96 5.13
C TRP A 110 2.73 18.26 5.44
N ALA A 111 2.84 19.26 4.56
CA ALA A 111 2.14 20.54 4.72
C ALA A 111 0.61 20.39 4.83
N ALA A 112 0.02 19.40 4.14
CA ALA A 112 -1.42 19.16 4.16
C ALA A 112 -1.91 18.28 5.33
N ILE A 113 -1.01 17.55 6.01
CA ILE A 113 -1.35 16.58 7.07
C ILE A 113 -0.88 17.07 8.45
N TYR A 114 0.06 18.01 8.52
CA TYR A 114 0.73 18.44 9.75
C TYR A 114 -0.21 18.60 10.95
N ASP A 115 -1.28 19.39 10.80
CA ASP A 115 -2.23 19.67 11.89
C ASP A 115 -2.97 18.43 12.39
N ASP A 116 -3.19 17.44 11.51
CA ASP A 116 -3.91 16.20 11.81
C ASP A 116 -2.97 15.03 12.14
N TYR A 117 -1.66 15.18 11.99
CA TYR A 117 -0.70 14.07 12.01
C TYR A 117 -0.79 13.26 13.31
N PHE A 118 -0.79 13.93 14.47
CA PHE A 118 -0.85 13.25 15.77
C PHE A 118 -2.19 12.53 15.98
N ILE A 119 -3.29 13.10 15.49
CA ILE A 119 -4.62 12.45 15.56
C ILE A 119 -4.62 11.16 14.74
N LEU A 120 -4.04 11.18 13.53
CA LEU A 120 -3.92 9.97 12.71
C LEU A 120 -2.98 8.94 13.36
N ARG A 121 -1.88 9.41 13.96
CA ARG A 121 -0.90 8.54 14.63
C ARG A 121 -1.48 7.86 15.86
N ASP A 122 -2.27 8.57 16.67
CA ASP A 122 -2.92 8.02 17.86
C ASP A 122 -3.92 6.91 17.48
N ARG A 123 -4.65 7.07 16.37
CA ARG A 123 -5.53 6.01 15.84
C ARG A 123 -4.77 4.76 15.45
N TYR A 124 -3.57 4.89 14.86
CA TYR A 124 -2.73 3.73 14.61
C TYR A 124 -2.36 3.03 15.91
N LEU A 125 -1.85 3.78 16.89
CA LEU A 125 -1.39 3.24 18.16
C LEU A 125 -2.52 2.56 18.97
N ALA A 126 -3.74 3.07 18.88
CA ALA A 126 -4.90 2.49 19.55
C ALA A 126 -5.38 1.15 18.94
N ASN A 127 -4.98 0.84 17.70
CA ASN A 127 -5.41 -0.35 16.96
C ASN A 127 -4.31 -1.40 16.77
N GLN A 128 -3.15 -1.25 17.43
CA GLN A 128 -2.07 -2.25 17.49
C GLN A 128 -2.20 -3.12 18.74
#